data_AF-A0A1B6JGF6-F1
#
_entry.id   AF-A0A1B6JGF6-F1
#
_cell.length_a   1.000
_cell.length_b   1.000
_cell.length_c   1.000
_cell.angle_alpha   90.00
_cell.angle_beta   90.00
_cell.angle_gamma   90.00
#
_symmetry.space_group_name_H-M   'P 1'
#
loop_
_entity.id
_entity.type
_entity.pdbx_description
1 polymer ?
#
loop_
_entity_poly.entity_id
_entity_poly.type
_entity_poly.pdbx_seq_one_letter_code
_entity_poly.pdbx_strand_id
1 'polypeptide(L)'
;PNKYVKLKILLSSEVSTHFIVLFNLFEYETRNTIYNYEFSMPGGKMEKNIFVDNGYRVYGTKTIVSRNLKHNMFREDPDLDHGIVSFIGPISFSSYSAYILQSENSATKIMNGESKDRIFYDCVRLTGRPIKLYKRYCVIRGMFYNSEQVEYFSNIRIEG
;
A
#
# COMPACT_ATOMS: atom_id res chain seq x y z
N PRO A 1 23.50 30.80 -4.08
CA PRO A 1 23.54 30.01 -5.35
C PRO A 1 24.88 30.23 -6.07
N ASN A 2 25.41 29.21 -6.75
CA ASN A 2 26.64 29.26 -7.57
C ASN A 2 27.93 29.66 -6.83
N LYS A 3 28.20 29.00 -5.69
CA LYS A 3 29.50 29.12 -5.00
C LYS A 3 30.20 27.78 -5.03
N TYR A 4 31.51 27.81 -5.27
CA TYR A 4 32.36 26.66 -5.02
C TYR A 4 32.48 26.45 -3.51
N VAL A 5 32.20 25.23 -3.06
CA VAL A 5 32.27 24.85 -1.65
C VAL A 5 33.09 23.58 -1.52
N LYS A 6 33.91 23.50 -0.47
CA LYS A 6 34.61 22.29 -0.10
C LYS A 6 33.80 21.58 0.98
N LEU A 7 33.27 20.40 0.67
CA LEU A 7 32.49 19.59 1.59
C LEU A 7 33.35 18.44 2.11
N LYS A 8 33.30 18.21 3.43
CA LYS A 8 33.88 17.02 4.06
C LYS A 8 32.73 16.12 4.48
N ILE A 9 32.60 14.98 3.81
CA ILE A 9 31.51 14.04 4.00
C ILE A 9 32.08 12.77 4.63
N LEU A 10 31.41 12.25 5.66
CA LEU A 10 31.72 10.93 6.20
C LEU A 10 31.02 9.89 5.34
N LEU A 11 31.80 9.04 4.67
CA LEU A 11 31.29 7.94 3.87
C LEU A 11 31.50 6.64 4.64
N SER A 12 30.47 5.80 4.69
CA SER A 12 30.52 4.47 5.29
C SER A 12 31.15 3.42 4.36
N SER A 13 31.24 3.72 3.06
CA SER A 13 31.76 2.82 2.04
C SER A 13 32.39 3.61 0.89
N GLU A 14 33.27 2.97 0.13
CA GLU A 14 33.80 3.56 -1.09
C GLU A 14 32.67 3.74 -2.13
N VAL A 15 32.65 4.91 -2.76
CA VAL A 15 31.66 5.26 -3.79
C VAL A 15 32.36 5.18 -5.15
N SER A 16 32.12 4.10 -5.89
CA SER A 16 32.60 3.94 -7.27
C SER A 16 31.52 4.41 -8.24
N THR A 17 31.45 5.72 -8.48
CA THR A 17 30.44 6.32 -9.36
C THR A 17 31.04 7.37 -10.27
N HIS A 18 30.57 7.44 -11.51
CA HIS A 18 31.00 8.43 -12.50
C HIS A 18 30.50 9.85 -12.19
N PHE A 19 29.41 9.99 -11.43
CA PHE A 19 28.85 11.27 -11.03
C PHE A 19 28.25 11.17 -9.62
N ILE A 20 28.35 12.26 -8.84
CA ILE A 20 27.78 12.37 -7.50
C ILE A 20 26.96 13.66 -7.45
N VAL A 21 25.70 13.54 -7.04
CA VAL A 21 24.81 14.67 -6.77
C VAL A 21 24.49 14.67 -5.27
N LEU A 22 24.59 15.84 -4.64
CA LEU A 22 24.33 16.01 -3.21
C LEU A 22 23.08 16.86 -3.03
N PHE A 23 22.17 16.37 -2.19
CA PHE A 23 20.96 17.08 -1.79
C PHE A 23 21.02 17.37 -0.30
N ASN A 24 20.64 18.58 0.10
CA ASN A 24 20.38 18.88 1.49
C ASN A 24 18.99 18.34 1.86
N LEU A 25 18.91 17.69 3.01
CA LEU A 25 17.66 17.17 3.54
C LEU A 25 17.10 18.12 4.58
N PHE A 26 15.79 18.29 4.60
CA PHE A 26 15.13 18.95 5.72
C PHE A 26 15.16 18.06 6.97
N GLU A 27 15.01 18.68 8.14
CA GLU A 27 15.13 18.04 9.45
C GLU A 27 14.35 16.72 9.58
N TYR A 28 13.14 16.67 9.01
CA TYR A 28 12.23 15.53 9.12
C TYR A 28 12.31 14.54 7.97
N GLU A 29 13.05 14.82 6.89
CA GLU A 29 13.14 13.91 5.73
C GLU A 29 13.91 12.62 6.02
N THR A 30 14.50 12.48 7.21
CA THR A 30 15.10 11.22 7.66
C THR A 30 14.08 10.28 8.30
N ARG A 31 12.89 10.75 8.66
CA ARG A 31 11.83 9.95 9.26
C ARG A 31 10.98 9.29 8.18
N ASN A 32 10.29 8.21 8.54
CA ASN A 32 9.34 7.53 7.67
C ASN A 32 7.91 8.03 7.90
N THR A 33 7.10 7.96 6.86
CA THR A 33 5.66 8.22 6.87
C THR A 33 4.93 7.18 6.02
N ILE A 34 3.61 7.19 6.09
CA ILE A 34 2.73 6.44 5.20
C ILE A 34 2.40 7.32 4.01
N TYR A 35 2.67 6.81 2.83
CA TYR A 35 2.26 7.40 1.57
C TYR A 35 1.06 6.66 1.02
N ASN A 36 0.09 7.41 0.51
CA ASN A 36 -1.03 6.87 -0.24
C ASN A 36 -1.09 7.63 -1.56
N TYR A 37 -0.75 6.97 -2.66
CA TYR A 37 -0.78 7.58 -3.99
C TYR A 37 -1.84 6.96 -4.86
N GLU A 38 -2.41 7.76 -5.74
CA GLU A 38 -3.23 7.26 -6.84
C GLU A 38 -2.34 6.64 -7.92
N PHE A 39 -2.75 5.48 -8.41
CA PHE A 39 -2.10 4.80 -9.52
C PHE A 39 -3.13 4.33 -10.56
N SER A 40 -2.67 4.23 -11.81
CA SER A 40 -3.41 3.65 -12.93
C SER A 40 -2.41 2.92 -13.82
N MET A 41 -2.62 1.63 -14.00
CA MET A 41 -1.79 0.69 -14.75
C MET A 41 -2.69 -0.22 -15.59
N PRO A 42 -3.31 0.28 -16.68
CA PRO A 42 -4.25 -0.50 -17.48
C PRO A 42 -3.62 -1.80 -17.97
N GLY A 43 -4.22 -2.95 -17.63
CA GLY A 43 -3.70 -4.27 -17.99
C GLY A 43 -2.47 -4.74 -17.22
N GLY A 44 -2.01 -3.96 -16.24
CA GLY A 44 -0.95 -4.30 -15.29
C GLY A 44 -1.47 -4.45 -13.87
N LYS A 45 -0.61 -4.94 -12.98
CA LYS A 45 -0.89 -5.05 -11.55
C LYS A 45 0.25 -4.44 -10.75
N MET A 46 -0.08 -3.87 -9.60
CA MET A 46 0.93 -3.36 -8.69
C MET A 46 1.63 -4.51 -7.96
N GLU A 47 2.95 -4.62 -8.11
CA GLU A 47 3.75 -5.60 -7.38
C GLU A 47 3.80 -5.30 -5.88
N LYS A 48 3.92 -6.36 -5.07
CA LYS A 48 3.99 -6.26 -3.60
C LYS A 48 5.29 -5.63 -3.11
N ASN A 49 6.39 -5.85 -3.82
CA ASN A 49 7.68 -5.22 -3.52
C ASN A 49 8.02 -4.32 -4.70
N ILE A 50 8.32 -3.06 -4.42
CA ILE A 50 8.61 -2.07 -5.46
C ILE A 50 9.80 -1.21 -5.07
N PHE A 51 10.38 -0.53 -6.05
CA PHE A 51 11.25 0.60 -5.79
C PHE A 51 10.51 1.90 -6.09
N VAL A 52 10.62 2.87 -5.19
CA VAL A 52 10.01 4.19 -5.34
C VAL A 52 11.12 5.22 -5.57
N ASP A 53 11.04 5.94 -6.67
CA ASP A 53 11.85 7.13 -6.97
C ASP A 53 10.99 8.38 -6.75
N ASN A 54 11.34 9.17 -5.73
CA ASN A 54 10.66 10.41 -5.40
C ASN A 54 11.42 11.67 -5.83
N GLY A 55 12.40 11.53 -6.72
CA GLY A 55 13.17 12.59 -7.37
C GLY A 55 14.62 12.71 -6.88
N TYR A 56 14.86 12.53 -5.58
CA TYR A 56 16.23 12.60 -5.01
C TYR A 56 16.57 11.39 -4.14
N ARG A 57 15.61 10.50 -3.89
CA ARG A 57 15.82 9.20 -3.25
C ARG A 57 15.13 8.10 -4.03
N VAL A 58 15.82 6.97 -4.10
CA VAL A 58 15.28 5.70 -4.56
C VAL A 58 15.36 4.71 -3.41
N TYR A 59 14.26 4.04 -3.09
CA TYR A 59 14.21 3.08 -2.00
C TYR A 59 13.22 1.95 -2.29
N GLY A 60 13.53 0.76 -1.77
CA GLY A 60 12.64 -0.40 -1.84
C GLY A 60 11.58 -0.36 -0.73
N THR A 61 10.35 -0.75 -1.04
CA THR A 61 9.26 -0.84 -0.05
C THR A 61 8.23 -1.91 -0.42
N LYS A 62 7.33 -2.20 0.52
CA LYS A 62 6.20 -3.09 0.33
C LYS A 62 4.92 -2.29 0.17
N THR A 63 4.09 -2.69 -0.78
CA THR A 63 2.83 -2.01 -1.10
C THR A 63 1.63 -2.74 -0.52
N ILE A 64 0.59 -1.96 -0.28
CA ILE A 64 -0.78 -2.42 -0.08
C ILE A 64 -1.63 -1.70 -1.13
N VAL A 65 -2.37 -2.47 -1.90
CA VAL A 65 -3.22 -1.95 -2.98
C VAL A 65 -4.66 -1.97 -2.52
N SER A 66 -5.39 -0.87 -2.75
CA SER A 66 -6.80 -0.78 -2.35
C SER A 66 -7.59 0.13 -3.27
N ARG A 67 -8.92 -0.04 -3.25
CA ARG A 67 -9.83 0.83 -4.00
C ARG A 67 -9.85 2.24 -3.40
N ASN A 68 -10.07 3.24 -4.25
CA ASN A 68 -10.29 4.62 -3.80
C ASN A 68 -11.75 4.81 -3.38
N LEU A 69 -12.07 4.52 -2.12
CA LEU A 69 -13.41 4.63 -1.54
C LEU A 69 -13.47 5.79 -0.54
N LYS A 70 -14.67 6.33 -0.30
CA LYS A 70 -14.89 7.50 0.58
C LYS A 70 -14.80 7.22 2.09
N HIS A 71 -14.70 5.96 2.51
CA HIS A 71 -14.62 5.56 3.91
C HIS A 71 -13.18 5.23 4.31
N ASN A 72 -12.88 5.14 5.61
CA ASN A 72 -11.50 5.01 6.11
C ASN A 72 -11.00 3.56 6.26
N MET A 73 -11.82 2.56 5.93
CA MET A 73 -11.48 1.14 6.06
C MET A 73 -11.37 0.51 4.68
N PHE A 74 -10.26 -0.14 4.38
CA PHE A 74 -9.97 -0.67 3.06
C PHE A 74 -9.56 -2.14 3.13
N ARG A 75 -10.11 -2.94 2.22
CA ARG A 75 -9.62 -4.28 1.97
C ARG A 75 -8.47 -4.22 0.96
N GLU A 76 -7.41 -4.97 1.23
CA GLU A 76 -6.34 -5.18 0.25
C GLU A 76 -6.89 -5.91 -0.99
N ASP A 77 -6.59 -5.37 -2.16
CA ASP A 77 -7.03 -5.88 -3.46
C ASP A 77 -5.85 -5.76 -4.45
N PRO A 78 -4.92 -6.75 -4.45
CA PRO A 78 -3.68 -6.68 -5.24
C PRO A 78 -3.91 -6.82 -6.75
N ASP A 79 -5.12 -7.23 -7.16
CA ASP A 79 -5.47 -7.46 -8.55
C ASP A 79 -5.99 -6.19 -9.26
N LEU A 80 -6.05 -5.05 -8.57
CA LEU A 80 -6.48 -3.78 -9.14
C LEU A 80 -5.46 -3.22 -10.13
N ASP A 81 -5.96 -2.79 -11.28
CA ASP A 81 -5.22 -2.02 -12.28
C ASP A 81 -5.30 -0.51 -12.04
N HIS A 82 -6.18 -0.04 -11.14
CA HIS A 82 -6.27 1.35 -10.69
C HIS A 82 -6.74 1.45 -9.24
N GLY A 83 -6.30 2.49 -8.54
CA GLY A 83 -6.71 2.73 -7.16
C GLY A 83 -5.69 3.49 -6.35
N ILE A 84 -5.55 3.11 -5.08
CA ILE A 84 -4.58 3.67 -4.14
C ILE A 84 -3.52 2.62 -3.82
N VAL A 85 -2.27 2.99 -4.04
CA VAL A 85 -1.10 2.24 -3.56
C VAL A 85 -0.58 2.91 -2.29
N SER A 86 -0.51 2.12 -1.22
CA SER A 86 -0.08 2.58 0.10
C SER A 86 1.20 1.89 0.51
N PHE A 87 2.16 2.65 1.02
CA PHE A 87 3.46 2.10 1.46
C PHE A 87 4.12 2.99 2.49
N ILE A 88 5.12 2.45 3.19
CA ILE A 88 5.95 3.21 4.12
C ILE A 88 7.21 3.65 3.39
N GLY A 89 7.58 4.92 3.54
CA GLY A 89 8.81 5.47 2.96
C GLY A 89 9.28 6.72 3.70
N PRO A 90 10.50 7.20 3.44
CA PRO A 90 11.01 8.43 4.02
C PRO A 90 10.18 9.64 3.60
N ILE A 91 9.96 10.58 4.52
CA ILE A 91 9.30 11.87 4.25
C ILE A 91 10.06 12.61 3.14
N SER A 92 9.31 13.16 2.18
CA SER A 92 9.79 14.03 1.11
C SER A 92 8.85 15.22 1.00
N PHE A 93 9.39 16.41 1.18
CA PHE A 93 8.60 17.65 1.09
C PHE A 93 8.49 18.19 -0.35
N SER A 94 9.30 17.66 -1.27
CA SER A 94 9.47 18.27 -2.60
C SER A 94 8.59 17.69 -3.71
N SER A 95 7.89 16.58 -3.48
CA SER A 95 7.31 15.78 -4.57
C SER A 95 5.88 15.31 -4.29
N TYR A 96 4.91 15.91 -4.99
CA TYR A 96 3.51 15.45 -5.06
C TYR A 96 3.30 14.21 -5.95
N SER A 97 4.35 13.80 -6.67
CA SER A 97 4.37 12.63 -7.54
C SER A 97 5.67 11.86 -7.36
N ALA A 98 5.62 10.55 -7.56
CA ALA A 98 6.79 9.69 -7.58
C ALA A 98 6.72 8.74 -8.78
N TYR A 99 7.79 7.99 -9.02
CA TYR A 99 7.82 6.88 -9.96
C TYR A 99 7.96 5.58 -9.18
N ILE A 100 7.19 4.58 -9.59
CA ILE A 100 7.32 3.20 -9.12
C ILE A 100 8.06 2.42 -10.19
N LEU A 101 9.16 1.79 -9.81
CA LEU A 101 9.98 0.91 -10.63
C LEU A 101 9.72 -0.53 -10.17
N GLN A 102 9.15 -1.36 -11.04
CA GLN A 102 8.80 -2.75 -10.71
C GLN A 102 9.67 -3.76 -11.45
N SER A 103 9.86 -3.54 -12.75
CA SER A 103 10.73 -4.34 -13.62
C SER A 103 11.78 -3.45 -14.26
N GLU A 104 12.79 -4.06 -14.88
CA GLU A 104 13.91 -3.35 -15.54
C GLU A 104 13.45 -2.26 -16.53
N ASN A 105 12.24 -2.36 -17.08
CA ASN A 105 11.70 -1.40 -18.06
C ASN A 105 10.30 -0.85 -17.72
N SER A 106 9.77 -1.07 -16.50
CA SER A 106 8.46 -0.52 -16.12
C SER A 106 8.60 0.56 -15.05
N ALA A 107 8.26 1.79 -15.44
CA ALA A 107 8.13 2.93 -14.54
C ALA A 107 6.69 3.45 -14.57
N THR A 108 6.00 3.42 -13.44
CA THR A 108 4.65 3.95 -13.30
C THR A 108 4.70 5.25 -12.52
N LYS A 109 4.24 6.33 -13.12
CA LYS A 109 4.08 7.60 -12.40
C LYS A 109 2.89 7.50 -11.46
N ILE A 110 3.11 7.78 -10.19
CA ILE A 110 2.07 7.90 -9.17
C ILE A 110 1.90 9.36 -8.78
N MET A 111 0.66 9.77 -8.53
CA MET A 111 0.30 11.18 -8.30
C MET A 111 -0.67 11.32 -7.13
N ASN A 112 -0.94 12.57 -6.73
CA ASN A 112 -1.90 12.91 -5.68
C ASN A 112 -1.61 12.20 -4.36
N GLY A 113 -0.34 12.22 -3.94
CA GLY A 113 0.07 11.64 -2.66
C GLY A 113 -0.65 12.32 -1.50
N GLU A 114 -1.47 11.57 -0.76
CA GLU A 114 -2.12 12.04 0.46
C GLU A 114 -1.59 11.27 1.68
N SER A 115 -1.30 11.98 2.77
CA SER A 115 -0.95 11.39 4.07
C SER A 115 -2.17 11.24 4.97
N LYS A 116 -3.23 10.58 4.47
CA LYS A 116 -4.42 10.23 5.26
C LYS A 116 -4.24 8.89 5.97
N ASP A 117 -4.80 8.79 7.16
CA ASP A 117 -4.87 7.52 7.90
C ASP A 117 -5.84 6.57 7.19
N ARG A 118 -5.28 5.54 6.54
CA ARG A 118 -6.04 4.44 5.94
C ARG A 118 -5.90 3.20 6.82
N ILE A 119 -7.04 2.62 7.22
CA ILE A 119 -7.06 1.39 8.02
C ILE A 119 -7.28 0.23 7.07
N PHE A 120 -6.36 -0.74 7.07
CA PHE A 120 -6.48 -1.95 6.27
C PHE A 120 -7.04 -3.10 7.11
N TYR A 121 -7.95 -3.90 6.54
CA TYR A 121 -8.52 -5.06 7.21
C TYR A 121 -8.53 -6.29 6.32
N ASP A 122 -8.34 -7.45 6.95
CA ASP A 122 -8.52 -8.75 6.34
C ASP A 122 -9.97 -9.22 6.56
N CYS A 123 -10.55 -9.84 5.52
CA CYS A 123 -11.89 -10.39 5.59
C CYS A 123 -11.83 -11.91 5.45
N VAL A 124 -12.36 -12.60 6.47
CA VAL A 124 -12.53 -14.05 6.45
C VAL A 124 -13.99 -14.36 6.18
N ARG A 125 -14.27 -15.02 5.05
CA ARG A 125 -15.63 -15.44 4.71
C ARG A 125 -15.87 -16.87 5.18
N LEU A 126 -16.72 -17.03 6.19
CA LEU A 126 -17.23 -18.33 6.59
C LEU A 126 -18.34 -18.77 5.64
N THR A 127 -18.22 -19.96 5.08
CA THR A 127 -19.19 -20.49 4.11
C THR A 127 -19.90 -21.70 4.69
N GLY A 128 -21.20 -21.81 4.40
CA GLY A 128 -22.03 -22.94 4.79
C GLY A 128 -22.98 -23.29 3.68
N ARG A 129 -23.42 -24.54 3.64
CA ARG A 129 -24.38 -25.02 2.64
C ARG A 129 -25.78 -25.11 3.26
N PRO A 130 -26.82 -24.53 2.62
CA PRO A 130 -28.19 -24.77 3.02
C PRO A 130 -28.57 -26.23 2.76
N ILE A 131 -29.12 -26.91 3.77
CA ILE A 131 -29.58 -28.31 3.66
C ILE A 131 -31.11 -28.41 3.68
N LYS A 132 -31.78 -27.56 4.46
CA LYS A 132 -33.24 -27.53 4.54
C LYS A 132 -33.74 -26.11 4.38
N LEU A 133 -34.67 -25.91 3.46
CA LEU A 133 -35.28 -24.62 3.17
C LEU A 133 -36.74 -24.65 3.64
N TYR A 134 -37.11 -23.68 4.46
CA TYR A 134 -38.48 -23.45 4.91
C TYR A 134 -38.92 -22.04 4.53
N LYS A 135 -40.23 -21.77 4.60
CA LYS A 135 -40.80 -20.47 4.20
C LYS A 135 -40.19 -19.25 4.92
N ARG A 136 -39.72 -19.41 6.17
CA ARG A 136 -39.21 -18.31 7.02
C ARG A 136 -37.81 -18.55 7.58
N TYR A 137 -37.23 -19.73 7.38
CA TYR A 137 -35.91 -20.06 7.92
C TYR A 137 -35.21 -21.12 7.07
N CYS A 138 -33.89 -21.23 7.23
CA CYS A 138 -33.06 -22.21 6.55
C CYS A 138 -32.14 -22.88 7.58
N VAL A 139 -31.87 -24.18 7.38
CA VAL A 139 -30.86 -24.92 8.15
C VAL A 139 -29.59 -24.99 7.33
N ILE A 140 -28.52 -24.38 7.85
CA ILE A 140 -27.20 -24.34 7.23
C ILE A 140 -26.29 -25.36 7.92
N ARG A 141 -25.47 -26.09 7.15
CA ARG A 141 -24.45 -27.00 7.66
C ARG A 141 -23.08 -26.65 7.09
N GLY A 142 -22.04 -26.95 7.86
CA GLY A 142 -20.65 -26.81 7.43
C GLY A 142 -20.06 -25.41 7.64
N MET A 143 -20.84 -24.46 8.21
CA MET A 143 -20.34 -23.14 8.58
C MET A 143 -19.61 -23.14 9.94
N PHE A 144 -20.10 -23.95 10.89
CA PHE A 144 -19.58 -24.09 12.25
C PHE A 144 -19.60 -25.55 12.69
N TYR A 145 -18.76 -25.90 13.67
CA TYR A 145 -18.63 -27.29 14.17
C TYR A 145 -19.33 -27.53 15.51
N ASN A 146 -19.49 -26.49 16.33
CA ASN A 146 -20.13 -26.58 17.64
C ASN A 146 -21.15 -25.45 17.84
N SER A 147 -22.01 -25.60 18.84
CA SER A 147 -23.05 -24.62 19.17
C SER A 147 -22.48 -23.31 19.74
N GLU A 148 -21.37 -23.39 20.46
CA GLU A 148 -20.70 -22.22 21.05
C GLU A 148 -20.22 -21.24 19.98
N GLN A 149 -19.70 -21.73 18.84
CA GLN A 149 -19.33 -20.89 17.70
C GLN A 149 -20.55 -20.18 17.11
N VAL A 150 -21.68 -20.89 16.99
CA VAL A 150 -22.91 -20.30 16.46
C VAL A 150 -23.41 -19.19 17.37
N GLU A 151 -23.36 -19.40 18.68
CA GLU A 151 -23.75 -18.40 19.68
C GLU A 151 -22.79 -17.20 19.68
N TYR A 152 -21.48 -17.45 19.62
CA TYR A 152 -20.47 -16.39 19.55
C TYR A 152 -20.67 -15.45 18.34
N PHE A 153 -21.07 -16.02 17.20
CA PHE A 153 -21.30 -15.26 15.97
C PHE A 153 -22.78 -14.88 15.74
N SER A 154 -23.65 -15.01 16.73
CA SER A 154 -25.11 -14.78 16.58
C SER A 154 -25.48 -13.37 16.15
N ASN A 155 -24.64 -12.39 16.48
CA ASN A 155 -24.85 -10.97 16.15
C ASN A 155 -24.30 -10.57 14.78
N ILE A 156 -23.68 -11.50 14.04
CA ILE A 156 -23.18 -11.23 12.69
C ILE A 156 -24.30 -11.51 11.69
N ARG A 157 -24.53 -10.53 10.80
CA ARG A 157 -25.51 -10.67 9.72
C ARG A 157 -25.02 -11.69 8.68
N ILE A 158 -25.88 -12.65 8.36
CA ILE A 158 -25.62 -13.61 7.28
C ILE A 158 -26.11 -13.01 5.96
N GLU A 159 -25.26 -13.03 4.94
CA GLU A 159 -25.61 -12.67 3.56
C GLU A 159 -25.79 -13.96 2.74
N GLY A 160 -26.94 -14.07 2.06
CA GLY A 160 -27.37 -15.26 1.30
C GLY A 160 -27.45 -15.00 -0.19
#